data_AF-X2J7Z6-F1
#
_entry.id   AF-X2J7Z6-F1
#
_cell.length_a   1.000
_cell.length_b   1.000
_cell.length_c   1.000
_cell.angle_alpha   90.00
_cell.angle_beta   90.00
_cell.angle_gamma   90.00
#
_symmetry.space_group_name_H-M   'P 1'
#
loop_
_entity.id
_entity.type
_entity.pdbx_description
1 polymer ?
#
loop_
_entity_poly.entity_id
_entity_poly.type
_entity_poly.pdbx_seq_one_letter_code
_entity_poly.pdbx_strand_id
1 'polypeptide(L)' 'MHCKVVFAVCLLAVLVLTEAQKSRCPCPKISEPVCGSDNITYPHLCFLICKAWHENVNFVKKGRC' A
#
# COMPACT_ATOMS: atom_id res chain seq x y z
N MET A 1 36.34 -22.41 2.43
CA MET A 1 35.04 -22.61 3.11
C MET A 1 34.46 -21.29 3.63
N HIS A 2 35.25 -20.40 4.22
CA HIS A 2 34.79 -19.09 4.71
C HIS A 2 34.05 -18.23 3.68
N CYS A 3 34.50 -18.19 2.43
CA CYS A 3 33.86 -17.37 1.40
C CYS A 3 32.38 -17.76 1.15
N LYS A 4 32.07 -19.06 1.08
CA LYS A 4 30.68 -19.56 0.92
C LYS A 4 29.81 -19.20 2.14
N VAL A 5 30.38 -19.27 3.34
CA VAL A 5 29.69 -18.91 4.59
C VAL A 5 29.35 -17.42 4.59
N VAL A 6 30.31 -16.56 4.22
CA VAL A 6 30.08 -15.11 4.15
C VAL A 6 29.00 -14.78 3.12
N PHE A 7 29.04 -15.35 1.91
CA PHE A 7 27.98 -15.16 0.91
C PHE A 7 26.61 -15.57 1.44
N ALA A 8 26.50 -16.72 2.10
CA ALA A 8 25.25 -17.19 2.69
C ALA A 8 24.73 -16.22 3.77
N VAL A 9 25.59 -15.75 4.67
CA VAL A 9 25.22 -14.77 5.70
C VAL A 9 24.77 -13.45 5.08
N CYS A 10 25.47 -12.95 4.07
CA CYS A 10 25.09 -11.72 3.37
C CYS A 10 23.72 -11.85 2.68
N LEU A 11 23.44 -12.97 2.00
CA LEU A 11 22.15 -13.21 1.36
C LEU A 11 21.01 -13.24 2.39
N LEU A 12 21.20 -13.96 3.50
CA LEU A 12 20.21 -13.99 4.59
C LEU A 12 19.97 -12.58 5.16
N ALA A 13 21.02 -11.79 5.38
CA ALA A 13 20.89 -10.42 5.87
C ALA A 13 20.09 -9.54 4.91
N VAL A 14 20.32 -9.63 3.59
CA VAL A 14 19.56 -8.88 2.58
C VAL A 14 18.07 -9.26 2.60
N LEU A 15 17.74 -10.54 2.75
CA LEU A 15 16.34 -10.99 2.84
C LEU A 15 15.61 -10.43 4.07
N VAL A 16 16.30 -10.17 5.17
CA VAL A 16 15.70 -9.58 6.38
C VAL A 16 15.47 -8.07 6.22
N LEU A 17 16.29 -7.38 5.43
CA LEU A 17 16.18 -5.92 5.25
C LEU A 17 15.04 -5.48 4.34
N THR A 18 14.38 -6.40 3.63
CA THR A 18 13.23 -6.08 2.78
C THR A 18 11.93 -6.00 3.57
N GLU A 19 11.88 -5.18 4.62
CA GLU A 19 10.62 -4.92 5.32
C GLU A 19 9.80 -3.83 4.61
N ALA A 20 8.54 -4.16 4.38
CA ALA A 20 7.61 -3.46 3.53
C ALA A 20 7.39 -2.00 3.96
N GLN A 21 7.66 -1.07 3.04
CA GLN A 21 7.18 0.31 3.10
C GLN A 21 5.64 0.30 3.17
N LYS A 22 5.07 0.24 4.37
CA LYS A 22 3.65 0.46 4.58
C LYS A 22 3.35 1.93 4.30
N SER A 23 2.65 2.21 3.21
CA SER A 23 2.22 3.56 2.85
C SER A 23 1.40 4.16 4.01
N ARG A 24 1.91 5.24 4.59
CA ARG A 24 1.19 5.99 5.62
C ARG A 24 0.19 6.89 4.89
N CYS A 25 -1.09 6.58 5.05
CA CYS A 25 -2.18 7.39 4.53
C CYS A 25 -2.89 8.09 5.71
N PRO A 26 -2.54 9.35 6.03
CA PRO A 26 -3.16 10.08 7.13
C PRO A 26 -4.54 10.60 6.69
N CYS A 27 -5.58 9.81 6.92
CA CYS A 27 -6.96 10.24 6.68
C CYS A 27 -7.71 10.42 8.01
N PRO A 28 -8.62 11.42 8.07
CA PRO A 28 -9.53 11.53 9.20
C PRO A 28 -10.46 10.31 9.25
N LYS A 29 -10.91 9.94 10.47
CA LYS A 29 -11.87 8.85 10.69
C LYS A 29 -13.30 9.32 10.40
N ILE A 30 -13.55 9.77 9.18
CA ILE A 30 -14.85 10.21 8.69
C ILE A 30 -15.41 9.12 7.79
N SER A 31 -16.68 8.75 8.02
CA SER A 31 -17.38 7.74 7.22
C SER A 31 -18.19 8.40 6.12
N GLU A 32 -17.54 8.70 4.99
CA GLU A 32 -18.20 9.14 3.76
C GLU A 32 -17.75 8.24 2.60
N PRO A 33 -18.43 7.10 2.38
CA PRO A 33 -17.99 6.14 1.38
C PRO A 33 -17.99 6.75 -0.02
N VAL A 34 -17.01 6.38 -0.82
CA VAL A 34 -16.90 6.73 -2.25
C VAL A 34 -16.57 5.48 -3.07
N CYS A 35 -17.03 5.44 -4.32
CA CYS A 35 -16.72 4.35 -5.24
C CYS A 35 -15.54 4.73 -6.14
N GLY A 36 -14.53 3.85 -6.20
CA GLY A 36 -13.41 3.93 -7.13
C GLY A 36 -13.69 3.27 -8.48
N SER A 37 -12.86 3.58 -9.47
CA SER A 37 -12.90 2.98 -10.82
C SER A 37 -12.51 1.50 -10.85
N ASP A 38 -11.95 1.01 -9.75
CA ASP A 38 -11.66 -0.39 -9.46
C ASP A 38 -12.87 -1.15 -8.88
N ASN A 39 -14.03 -0.49 -8.80
CA ASN A 39 -15.26 -1.02 -8.18
C ASN A 39 -15.10 -1.34 -6.68
N ILE A 40 -14.14 -0.69 -5.99
CA ILE A 40 -13.94 -0.78 -4.55
C ILE A 40 -14.56 0.44 -3.86
N THR A 41 -15.25 0.18 -2.76
CA THR A 41 -15.73 1.26 -1.87
C THR A 41 -14.62 1.68 -0.91
N TYR A 42 -14.21 2.94 -0.99
CA TYR A 42 -13.26 3.54 -0.07
C TYR A 42 -14.01 4.24 1.07
N PRO A 43 -13.58 4.14 2.34
CA PRO A 43 -14.29 4.72 3.48
C PRO A 43 -14.47 6.25 3.44
N HIS A 44 -13.55 6.93 2.75
CA HIS A 44 -13.51 8.37 2.57
C HIS A 44 -12.70 8.68 1.30
N LEU A 45 -12.94 9.82 0.66
CA LEU A 45 -12.21 10.24 -0.56
C LEU A 45 -10.68 10.24 -0.35
N CYS A 46 -10.23 10.61 0.85
CA CYS A 46 -8.81 10.59 1.22
C CYS A 46 -8.16 9.20 1.04
N PHE A 47 -8.86 8.11 1.37
CA PHE A 47 -8.32 6.75 1.19
C PHE A 47 -8.22 6.36 -0.29
N LEU A 48 -9.19 6.78 -1.11
CA LEU A 48 -9.13 6.60 -2.55
C LEU A 48 -7.92 7.34 -3.12
N ILE A 49 -7.72 8.60 -2.71
CA ILE A 49 -6.55 9.39 -3.13
C ILE A 49 -5.26 8.68 -2.75
N CYS A 50 -5.12 8.21 -1.51
CA CYS A 50 -3.93 7.46 -1.08
C CYS A 50 -3.64 6.24 -1.95
N LYS A 51 -4.68 5.51 -2.35
CA LYS A 51 -4.54 4.38 -3.28
C LYS A 51 -4.07 4.85 -4.66
N ALA A 52 -4.58 5.97 -5.15
CA ALA A 52 -4.23 6.53 -6.45
C ALA A 52 -2.73 6.92 -6.59
N TRP A 53 -1.98 7.05 -5.49
CA TRP A 53 -0.53 7.24 -5.53
C TRP A 53 0.24 5.99 -5.96
N HIS A 54 -0.35 4.81 -5.81
CA HIS A 54 0.31 3.52 -6.01
C HIS A 54 -0.37 2.67 -7.08
N GLU A 55 -1.63 2.95 -7.40
CA GLU A 55 -2.43 2.18 -8.34
C GLU A 55 -3.30 3.09 -9.21
N ASN A 56 -3.71 2.59 -10.38
CA ASN A 56 -4.54 3.36 -11.31
C ASN A 56 -6.03 3.29 -10.89
N VAL A 57 -6.42 4.13 -9.93
CA VAL A 57 -7.80 4.26 -9.46
C VAL A 57 -8.26 5.72 -9.47
N ASN A 58 -9.48 5.95 -9.94
CA ASN A 58 -10.12 7.26 -10.01
C ASN A 58 -11.46 7.27 -9.27
N PHE A 59 -11.90 8.45 -8.84
CA PHE A 59 -13.22 8.64 -8.25
C PHE A 59 -14.34 8.48 -9.29
N VAL A 60 -15.38 7.70 -8.97
CA VAL A 60 -16.55 7.49 -9.83
C VAL A 60 -17.81 8.18 -9.30
N LYS A 61 -18.20 7.88 -8.05
CA LYS A 61 -19.41 8.41 -7.43
C LYS A 61 -19.28 8.50 -5.91
N LYS A 62 -20.07 9.40 -5.30
CA LYS A 62 -20.31 9.38 -3.84
C LYS A 62 -21.16 8.16 -3.48
N GLY A 63 -20.92 7.59 -2.32
CA GLY A 63 -21.57 6.36 -1.85
C GLY A 63 -20.74 5.12 -2.17
N ARG A 64 -21.29 3.97 -1.79
CA ARG A 64 -20.70 2.67 -2.11
C ARG A 64 -20.77 2.40 -3.62
N CYS A 65 -19.84 1.61 -4.12
CA CYS A 65 -20.08 0.88 -5.37
C CYS A 65 -21.32 0.01 -5.17
#